data_AF-A0A957LR69-F1
#
_entry.id   AF-A0A957LR69-F1
#
_cell.length_a   1.000
_cell.length_b   1.000
_cell.length_c   1.000
_cell.angle_alpha   90.00
_cell.angle_beta   90.00
_cell.angle_gamma   90.00
#
_symmetry.space_group_name_H-M   'P 1'
#
loop_
_entity.id
_entity.type
_entity.pdbx_description
1 polymer ?
#
loop_
_entity_poly.entity_id
_entity_poly.type
_entity_poly.pdbx_seq_one_letter_code
_entity_poly.pdbx_strand_id
1 'polypeptide(L)'
;MQTTKTIPPLTAADAAATVVVGAAALALYLRTLVPYPLPGDSGEFQVLVHQLGAAHTTGYSTYLLLGHLFEQLVPWGDVAWRVNLFSAVMGALAAALVYLAGKLLTGSGPAAVVGALSLSVGFTFWSQAIIAEVYTTGAAFLAAVLFCVLLWERTDSRWAIGVAGMLGGVGLGAHGSLAPLGLAVALFLLLNARRWRTWLLPALAGAIIGLALYAGGMFLVDANQAPANIFNAAYTASRSKWGL
;
A
#
# COMPACT_ATOMS: atom_id res chain seq x y z
N MET A 1 -10.25 -14.95 -29.91
CA MET A 1 -8.78 -15.09 -29.79
C MET A 1 -8.16 -13.88 -30.46
N GLN A 2 -7.94 -12.79 -29.71
CA GLN A 2 -7.16 -11.67 -30.21
C GLN A 2 -5.71 -12.13 -30.33
N THR A 3 -5.07 -11.76 -31.45
CA THR A 3 -3.64 -11.87 -31.66
C THR A 3 -2.92 -11.21 -30.49
N THR A 4 -2.40 -12.03 -29.57
CA THR A 4 -1.63 -11.56 -28.44
C THR A 4 -0.36 -10.95 -29.00
N LYS A 5 -0.31 -9.62 -29.12
CA LYS A 5 0.96 -8.91 -29.21
C LYS A 5 1.80 -9.40 -28.04
N THR A 6 2.87 -10.12 -28.34
CA THR A 6 3.85 -10.55 -27.36
C THR A 6 4.52 -9.29 -26.82
N ILE A 7 4.03 -8.81 -25.68
CA ILE A 7 4.65 -7.67 -25.00
C ILE A 7 6.04 -8.15 -24.53
N PRO A 8 7.12 -7.45 -24.88
CA PRO A 8 8.47 -7.85 -24.50
C PRO A 8 8.64 -7.84 -22.97
N PRO A 9 9.58 -8.64 -22.44
CA PRO A 9 9.90 -8.63 -21.02
C PRO A 9 10.43 -7.27 -20.57
N LEU A 10 10.38 -7.01 -19.26
CA LEU A 10 10.96 -5.82 -18.66
C LEU A 10 12.48 -5.78 -18.90
N THR A 11 12.96 -4.60 -19.27
CA THR A 11 14.36 -4.34 -19.61
C THR A 11 15.05 -3.49 -18.55
N ALA A 12 16.38 -3.35 -18.63
CA ALA A 12 17.13 -2.41 -17.80
C ALA A 12 16.66 -0.95 -17.97
N ALA A 13 16.21 -0.57 -19.17
CA ALA A 13 15.64 0.74 -19.42
C ALA A 13 14.31 0.94 -18.68
N ASP A 14 13.48 -0.11 -18.58
CA ASP A 14 12.25 -0.05 -17.79
C ASP A 14 12.58 0.09 -16.30
N ALA A 15 13.58 -0.62 -15.79
CA ALA A 15 14.03 -0.46 -14.40
C ALA A 15 14.53 0.97 -14.12
N ALA A 16 15.32 1.56 -15.02
CA ALA A 16 15.76 2.95 -14.89
C ALA A 16 14.57 3.92 -14.90
N ALA A 17 13.61 3.72 -15.80
CA ALA A 17 12.40 4.54 -15.85
C ALA A 17 11.55 4.42 -14.58
N THR A 18 11.44 3.23 -13.98
CA THR A 18 10.79 3.04 -12.68
C THR A 18 11.42 3.91 -11.60
N VAL A 19 12.75 3.92 -11.50
CA VAL A 19 13.48 4.75 -10.53
C VAL A 19 13.25 6.23 -10.80
N VAL A 20 13.33 6.66 -12.06
CA VAL A 20 13.12 8.07 -12.43
C VAL A 20 11.69 8.53 -12.11
N VAL A 21 10.67 7.72 -12.41
CA VAL A 21 9.27 8.04 -12.10
C VAL A 21 9.06 8.16 -10.60
N GLY A 22 9.55 7.19 -9.82
CA GLY A 22 9.46 7.24 -8.36
C GLY A 22 10.20 8.43 -7.77
N ALA A 23 11.42 8.72 -8.24
CA ALA A 23 12.21 9.85 -7.78
C ALA A 23 11.55 11.20 -8.13
N ALA A 24 10.95 11.32 -9.31
CA ALA A 24 10.22 12.53 -9.71
C ALA A 24 8.97 12.76 -8.85
N ALA A 25 8.19 11.71 -8.58
CA ALA A 25 7.04 11.78 -7.69
C ALA A 25 7.47 12.14 -6.26
N LEU A 26 8.52 11.50 -5.74
CA LEU A 26 9.06 11.81 -4.41
C LEU A 26 9.55 13.26 -4.32
N ALA A 27 10.28 13.75 -5.32
CA ALA A 27 10.75 15.13 -5.36
C ALA A 27 9.59 16.14 -5.35
N LEU A 28 8.52 15.85 -6.08
CA LEU A 28 7.29 16.65 -6.05
C LEU A 28 6.69 16.67 -4.63
N TYR A 29 6.50 15.51 -4.03
CA TYR A 29 5.86 15.40 -2.71
C TYR A 29 6.70 16.01 -1.60
N LEU A 30 8.03 15.80 -1.61
CA LEU A 30 8.96 16.43 -0.67
C LEU A 30 8.91 17.95 -0.74
N ARG A 31 8.81 18.51 -1.96
CA ARG A 31 8.74 19.97 -2.16
C ARG A 31 7.47 20.59 -1.56
N THR A 32 6.38 19.83 -1.50
CA THR A 32 5.09 20.29 -1.01
C THR A 32 4.64 19.59 0.27
N LEU A 33 5.56 18.92 0.96
CA LEU A 33 5.27 18.13 2.15
C LEU A 33 4.78 19.04 3.26
N VAL A 34 3.70 18.68 3.94
CA VAL A 34 3.22 19.46 5.07
C VAL A 34 4.21 19.33 6.23
N PRO A 35 4.77 20.43 6.77
CA PRO A 35 5.85 20.34 7.75
C PRO A 35 5.40 20.42 9.21
N TYR A 36 4.10 20.25 9.48
CA TYR A 36 3.52 20.47 10.81
C TYR A 36 2.43 19.45 11.16
N PRO A 37 2.05 19.36 12.45
CA PRO A 37 0.93 18.53 12.88
C PRO A 37 -0.40 18.92 12.24
N LEU A 38 -1.19 17.91 11.86
CA LEU A 38 -2.47 18.09 11.18
C LEU A 38 -3.65 17.75 12.10
N PRO A 39 -4.86 18.28 11.84
CA PRO A 39 -6.07 17.85 12.53
C PRO A 39 -6.63 16.54 11.94
N GLY A 40 -7.61 15.95 12.62
CA GLY A 40 -8.33 14.76 12.14
C GLY A 40 -7.45 13.51 12.07
N ASP A 41 -7.76 12.63 11.12
CA ASP A 41 -7.10 11.33 10.93
C ASP A 41 -5.58 11.49 10.76
N SER A 42 -5.15 12.49 9.99
CA SER A 42 -3.72 12.79 9.83
C SER A 42 -3.01 13.06 11.16
N GLY A 43 -3.63 13.83 12.06
CA GLY A 43 -3.07 14.08 13.39
C GLY A 43 -3.05 12.83 14.26
N GLU A 44 -4.11 12.03 14.19
CA GLU A 44 -4.20 10.74 14.87
C GLU A 44 -3.06 9.82 14.42
N PHE A 45 -2.83 9.66 13.11
CA PHE A 45 -1.74 8.84 12.59
C PHE A 45 -0.36 9.36 12.96
N GLN A 46 -0.14 10.68 13.00
CA GLN A 46 1.13 11.26 13.45
C GLN A 46 1.45 10.86 14.91
N VAL A 47 0.43 10.77 15.77
CA VAL A 47 0.60 10.32 17.17
C VAL A 47 0.73 8.79 17.26
N LEU A 48 -0.16 8.06 16.60
CA LEU A 48 -0.29 6.62 16.75
C LEU A 48 0.79 5.82 16.02
N VAL A 49 1.38 6.36 14.96
CA VAL A 49 2.59 5.78 14.37
C VAL A 49 3.74 5.87 15.37
N HIS A 50 3.93 7.01 16.03
CA HIS A 50 5.01 7.17 17.00
C HIS A 50 4.81 6.34 18.27
N GLN A 51 3.58 6.33 18.82
CA GLN A 51 3.27 5.53 20.00
C GLN A 51 3.02 4.05 19.69
N LEU A 52 2.91 3.67 18.41
CA LEU A 52 2.47 2.35 17.95
C LEU A 52 1.14 1.93 18.62
N GLY A 53 0.08 2.69 18.38
CA GLY A 53 -1.25 2.46 18.95
C GLY A 53 -2.33 2.23 17.90
N ALA A 54 -3.38 1.47 18.26
CA ALA A 54 -4.49 1.22 17.36
C ALA A 54 -5.27 2.52 17.03
N ALA A 55 -5.40 2.80 15.74
CA ALA A 55 -6.16 3.93 15.21
C ALA A 55 -7.66 3.64 15.14
N HIS A 56 -8.44 4.62 14.69
CA HIS A 56 -9.86 4.49 14.39
C HIS A 56 -10.19 3.26 13.50
N THR A 57 -11.49 2.97 13.37
CA THR A 57 -12.03 1.72 12.81
C THR A 57 -11.26 1.19 11.59
N THR A 58 -11.04 -0.14 11.55
CA THR A 58 -10.10 -0.92 10.74
C THR A 58 -8.68 -1.06 11.32
N GLY A 59 -8.27 -0.16 12.23
CA GLY A 59 -7.06 -0.32 13.06
C GLY A 59 -5.71 -0.18 12.33
N TYR A 60 -5.67 -0.31 11.00
CA TYR A 60 -4.51 0.02 10.14
C TYR A 60 -3.17 -0.57 10.59
N SER A 61 -3.16 -1.80 11.12
CA SER A 61 -1.97 -2.39 11.76
C SER A 61 -0.73 -2.43 10.88
N THR A 62 -0.87 -2.78 9.60
CA THR A 62 0.26 -2.80 8.66
C THR A 62 0.78 -1.39 8.39
N TYR A 63 -0.11 -0.40 8.22
CA TYR A 63 0.30 1.00 8.07
C TYR A 63 1.05 1.49 9.32
N LEU A 64 0.52 1.23 10.51
CA LEU A 64 1.13 1.64 11.78
C LEU A 64 2.52 1.02 11.98
N LEU A 65 2.66 -0.28 11.72
CA LEU A 65 3.94 -0.98 11.87
C LEU A 65 4.99 -0.48 10.87
N LEU A 66 4.61 -0.30 9.60
CA LEU A 66 5.53 0.22 8.58
C LEU A 66 5.90 1.68 8.84
N GLY A 67 4.93 2.50 9.22
CA GLY A 67 5.15 3.90 9.60
C GLY A 67 6.06 4.01 10.81
N HIS A 68 5.87 3.16 11.83
CA HIS A 68 6.69 3.15 13.04
C HIS A 68 8.13 2.76 12.74
N LEU A 69 8.30 1.70 11.95
CA LEU A 69 9.64 1.31 11.47
C LEU A 69 10.31 2.42 10.67
N PHE A 70 9.56 3.07 9.77
CA PHE A 70 10.08 4.18 8.97
C PHE A 70 10.51 5.37 9.84
N GLU A 71 9.68 5.74 10.81
CA GLU A 71 9.95 6.81 11.76
C GLU A 71 11.22 6.57 12.59
N GLN A 72 11.46 5.32 13.01
CA GLN A 72 12.69 4.92 13.69
C GLN A 72 13.93 4.96 12.78
N LEU A 73 13.78 4.63 11.50
CA LEU A 73 14.88 4.63 10.52
C LEU A 73 15.25 6.04 10.03
N VAL A 74 14.36 7.02 10.21
CA VAL A 74 14.58 8.42 9.82
C VAL A 74 14.78 9.28 11.08
N PRO A 75 16.02 9.49 11.55
CA PRO A 75 16.27 10.10 12.86
C PRO A 75 16.22 11.63 12.87
N TRP A 76 15.75 12.27 11.80
CA TRP A 76 15.70 13.72 11.64
C TRP A 76 14.29 14.22 11.34
N GLY A 77 14.03 15.47 11.73
CA GLY A 77 12.69 16.06 11.70
C GLY A 77 11.86 15.63 12.91
N ASP A 78 10.77 16.36 13.16
CA ASP A 78 9.81 15.96 14.17
C ASP A 78 8.94 14.78 13.69
N VAL A 79 8.23 14.16 14.64
CA VAL A 79 7.35 13.02 14.39
C VAL A 79 6.33 13.31 13.28
N ALA A 80 5.65 14.46 13.33
CA ALA A 80 4.59 14.79 12.38
C ALA A 80 5.12 14.86 10.95
N TRP A 81 6.25 15.52 10.77
CA TRP A 81 6.95 15.58 9.49
C TRP A 81 7.37 14.19 8.98
N ARG A 82 7.92 13.33 9.84
CA ARG A 82 8.37 11.98 9.45
C ARG A 82 7.23 11.07 9.00
N VAL A 83 6.06 11.17 9.62
CA VAL A 83 4.88 10.39 9.22
C VAL A 83 4.28 10.94 7.91
N ASN A 84 4.27 12.27 7.71
CA ASN A 84 3.91 12.84 6.40
C ASN A 84 4.89 12.37 5.31
N LEU A 85 6.20 12.34 5.62
CA LEU A 85 7.24 11.83 4.72
C LEU A 85 7.01 10.37 4.35
N PHE A 86 6.58 9.53 5.30
CA PHE A 86 6.22 8.14 5.02
C PHE A 86 5.15 8.03 3.94
N SER A 87 4.08 8.83 4.02
CA SER A 87 3.05 8.88 2.97
C SER A 87 3.58 9.35 1.63
N ALA A 88 4.55 10.28 1.59
CA ALA A 88 5.22 10.71 0.36
C ALA A 88 6.06 9.59 -0.28
N VAL A 89 6.81 8.84 0.54
CA VAL A 89 7.60 7.69 0.08
C VAL A 89 6.69 6.59 -0.45
N MET A 90 5.59 6.28 0.24
CA MET A 90 4.62 5.30 -0.23
C MET A 90 3.90 5.77 -1.51
N GLY A 91 3.62 7.06 -1.64
CA GLY A 91 3.05 7.65 -2.86
C GLY A 91 4.00 7.50 -4.06
N ALA A 92 5.29 7.78 -3.85
CA ALA A 92 6.32 7.60 -4.87
C ALA A 92 6.52 6.12 -5.27
N LEU A 93 6.47 5.21 -4.29
CA LEU A 93 6.50 3.76 -4.55
C LEU A 93 5.28 3.31 -5.37
N ALA A 94 4.09 3.80 -5.04
CA ALA A 94 2.88 3.52 -5.81
C ALA A 94 3.02 3.99 -7.27
N ALA A 95 3.53 5.20 -7.50
CA ALA A 95 3.78 5.72 -8.85
C ALA A 95 4.75 4.84 -9.65
N ALA A 96 5.86 4.42 -9.02
CA ALA A 96 6.85 3.52 -9.63
C ALA A 96 6.24 2.15 -10.01
N LEU A 97 5.40 1.58 -9.14
CA LEU A 97 4.70 0.32 -9.39
C LEU A 97 3.62 0.46 -10.47
N VAL A 98 2.92 1.59 -10.53
CA VAL A 98 1.96 1.89 -11.60
C VAL A 98 2.64 2.00 -12.95
N TYR A 99 3.84 2.57 -13.03
CA TYR A 99 4.64 2.53 -14.25
C TYR A 99 4.92 1.08 -14.67
N LEU A 100 5.39 0.22 -13.76
CA LEU A 100 5.67 -1.18 -14.08
C LEU A 100 4.41 -1.95 -14.54
N ALA A 101 3.29 -1.79 -13.83
CA ALA A 101 2.01 -2.38 -14.20
C ALA A 101 1.54 -1.88 -15.58
N GLY A 102 1.60 -0.57 -15.82
CA GLY A 102 1.26 0.04 -17.11
C GLY A 102 2.15 -0.46 -18.25
N LYS A 103 3.43 -0.68 -17.99
CA LYS A 103 4.37 -1.26 -18.96
C LYS A 103 4.02 -2.71 -19.30
N LEU A 104 3.68 -3.53 -18.30
CA LEU A 104 3.24 -4.92 -18.52
C LEU A 104 1.87 -5.02 -19.20
N LEU A 105 1.00 -4.02 -19.02
CA LEU A 105 -0.32 -3.98 -19.63
C LEU A 105 -0.26 -3.53 -21.10
N THR A 106 0.49 -2.47 -21.38
CA THR A 106 0.46 -1.79 -22.69
C THR A 106 1.66 -2.10 -23.59
N GLY A 107 2.79 -2.52 -23.02
CA GLY A 107 4.07 -2.64 -23.70
C GLY A 107 4.74 -1.30 -24.04
N SER A 108 4.05 -0.18 -23.84
CA SER A 108 4.52 1.17 -24.19
C SER A 108 5.10 1.86 -22.97
N GLY A 109 6.41 2.14 -23.00
CA GLY A 109 7.07 2.93 -21.97
C GLY A 109 6.47 4.33 -21.80
N PRO A 110 6.27 5.10 -22.90
CA PRO A 110 5.65 6.42 -22.83
C PRO A 110 4.24 6.40 -22.23
N ALA A 111 3.39 5.44 -22.60
CA ALA A 111 2.03 5.35 -22.04
C ALA A 111 2.05 5.03 -20.54
N ALA A 112 2.96 4.15 -20.11
CA ALA A 112 3.16 3.83 -18.70
C ALA A 112 3.66 5.03 -17.88
N VAL A 113 4.59 5.83 -18.44
CA VAL A 113 5.07 7.07 -17.81
C VAL A 113 3.92 8.07 -17.66
N VAL A 114 3.14 8.29 -18.73
CA VAL A 114 1.98 9.20 -18.67
C VAL A 114 0.98 8.74 -17.60
N GLY A 115 0.66 7.45 -17.53
CA GLY A 115 -0.23 6.92 -16.50
C GLY A 115 0.28 7.13 -15.07
N ALA A 116 1.56 6.81 -14.82
CA ALA A 116 2.16 6.99 -13.50
C ALA A 116 2.26 8.46 -13.09
N LEU A 117 2.64 9.35 -14.01
CA LEU A 117 2.69 10.78 -13.74
C LEU A 117 1.29 11.38 -13.55
N SER A 118 0.28 10.89 -14.27
CA SER A 118 -1.12 11.33 -14.12
C SER A 118 -1.67 11.00 -12.74
N LEU A 119 -1.35 9.81 -12.21
CA LEU A 119 -1.60 9.50 -10.80
C LEU A 119 -0.84 10.45 -9.89
N SER A 120 0.46 10.64 -10.16
CA SER A 120 1.36 11.38 -9.26
C SER A 120 0.95 12.84 -9.06
N VAL A 121 0.53 13.51 -10.14
CA VAL A 121 0.11 14.93 -10.12
C VAL A 121 -1.39 15.12 -9.93
N GLY A 122 -2.16 14.04 -9.90
CA GLY A 122 -3.60 14.09 -9.70
C GLY A 122 -3.93 14.65 -8.31
N PHE A 123 -4.78 15.68 -8.26
CA PHE A 123 -5.07 16.43 -7.04
C PHE A 123 -5.41 15.54 -5.83
N THR A 124 -6.29 14.55 -6.02
CA THR A 124 -6.69 13.65 -4.93
C THR A 124 -5.50 12.83 -4.43
N PHE A 125 -4.71 12.23 -5.32
CA PHE A 125 -3.59 11.39 -4.90
C PHE A 125 -2.46 12.23 -4.29
N TRP A 126 -2.14 13.37 -4.91
CA TRP A 126 -1.12 14.28 -4.41
C TRP A 126 -1.48 14.83 -3.04
N SER A 127 -2.74 15.25 -2.81
CA SER A 127 -3.15 15.78 -1.50
C SER A 127 -2.98 14.75 -0.39
N GLN A 128 -3.16 13.44 -0.68
CA GLN A 128 -2.91 12.37 0.29
C GLN A 128 -1.44 11.98 0.42
N ALA A 129 -0.60 12.29 -0.57
CA ALA A 129 0.82 11.96 -0.55
C ALA A 129 1.67 12.93 0.28
N ILE A 130 1.12 14.08 0.68
CA ILE A 130 1.87 15.13 1.40
C ILE A 130 1.47 15.26 2.88
N ILE A 131 0.57 14.40 3.36
CA ILE A 131 0.04 14.33 4.71
C ILE A 131 0.04 12.88 5.21
N ALA A 132 0.01 12.68 6.52
CA ALA A 132 0.00 11.38 7.18
C ALA A 132 -1.32 10.65 6.96
N GLU A 133 -1.44 9.95 5.84
CA GLU A 133 -2.65 9.22 5.48
C GLU A 133 -2.37 7.81 4.95
N VAL A 134 -3.35 6.93 5.13
CA VAL A 134 -3.29 5.50 4.77
C VAL A 134 -3.39 5.25 3.28
N TYR A 135 -3.90 6.21 2.50
CA TYR A 135 -4.26 6.01 1.10
C TYR A 135 -3.06 5.73 0.19
N THR A 136 -1.92 6.40 0.39
CA THR A 136 -0.73 6.14 -0.45
C THR A 136 -0.11 4.79 -0.15
N THR A 137 -0.12 4.36 1.11
CA THR A 137 0.30 3.01 1.50
C THR A 137 -0.64 1.97 0.89
N GLY A 138 -1.96 2.16 1.01
CA GLY A 138 -2.95 1.30 0.35
C GLY A 138 -2.78 1.24 -1.17
N ALA A 139 -2.49 2.37 -1.81
CA ALA A 139 -2.23 2.45 -3.24
C ALA A 139 -0.94 1.72 -3.65
N ALA A 140 0.13 1.82 -2.84
CA ALA A 140 1.37 1.08 -3.08
C ALA A 140 1.14 -0.43 -3.04
N PHE A 141 0.41 -0.93 -2.04
CA PHE A 141 0.02 -2.35 -1.97
C PHE A 141 -0.85 -2.77 -3.15
N LEU A 142 -1.88 -1.96 -3.50
CA LEU A 142 -2.75 -2.24 -4.64
C LEU A 142 -1.94 -2.32 -5.95
N ALA A 143 -1.06 -1.35 -6.20
CA ALA A 143 -0.20 -1.33 -7.37
C ALA A 143 0.77 -2.51 -7.39
N ALA A 144 1.30 -2.92 -6.24
CA ALA A 144 2.18 -4.09 -6.12
C ALA A 144 1.43 -5.40 -6.42
N VAL A 145 0.20 -5.55 -5.93
CA VAL A 145 -0.67 -6.70 -6.24
C VAL A 145 -0.95 -6.76 -7.74
N LEU A 146 -1.37 -5.63 -8.35
CA LEU A 146 -1.62 -5.57 -9.79
C LEU A 146 -0.36 -5.90 -10.61
N PHE A 147 0.79 -5.33 -10.25
CA PHE A 147 2.06 -5.64 -10.88
C PHE A 147 2.38 -7.14 -10.80
N CYS A 148 2.23 -7.76 -9.63
CA CYS A 148 2.52 -9.19 -9.43
C CYS A 148 1.55 -10.09 -10.21
N VAL A 149 0.26 -9.73 -10.29
CA VAL A 149 -0.74 -10.46 -11.10
C VAL A 149 -0.41 -10.38 -12.58
N LEU A 150 -0.06 -9.19 -13.09
CA LEU A 150 0.36 -9.01 -14.49
C LEU A 150 1.67 -9.74 -14.78
N LEU A 151 2.61 -9.73 -13.85
CA LEU A 151 3.86 -10.48 -13.98
C LEU A 151 3.60 -11.98 -14.05
N TRP A 152 2.72 -12.51 -13.19
CA TRP A 152 2.28 -13.89 -13.25
C TRP A 152 1.64 -14.21 -14.60
N GLU A 153 0.71 -13.39 -15.09
CA GLU A 153 0.03 -13.60 -16.38
C GLU A 153 1.03 -13.69 -17.55
N ARG A 154 2.13 -12.93 -17.48
CA ARG A 154 3.15 -12.90 -18.54
C ARG A 154 4.16 -14.04 -18.47
N THR A 155 4.40 -14.58 -17.28
CA THR A 155 5.53 -15.49 -17.02
C THR A 155 5.13 -16.86 -16.49
N ASP A 156 3.84 -17.08 -16.19
CA ASP A 156 3.32 -18.23 -15.44
C ASP A 156 4.04 -18.43 -14.08
N SER A 157 4.64 -17.36 -13.53
CA SER A 157 5.46 -17.44 -12.33
C SER A 157 4.63 -17.65 -11.06
N ARG A 158 4.73 -18.85 -10.48
CA ARG A 158 4.00 -19.23 -9.25
C ARG A 158 4.35 -18.37 -8.05
N TRP A 159 5.59 -17.85 -7.96
CA TRP A 159 5.97 -16.97 -6.86
C TRP A 159 5.28 -15.62 -6.98
N ALA A 160 5.11 -15.08 -8.20
CA ALA A 160 4.53 -13.76 -8.41
C ALA A 160 3.07 -13.72 -7.92
N ILE A 161 2.28 -14.74 -8.26
CA ILE A 161 0.89 -14.82 -7.79
C ILE A 161 0.80 -15.15 -6.28
N GLY A 162 1.76 -15.89 -5.73
CA GLY A 162 1.85 -16.10 -4.29
C GLY A 162 2.16 -14.80 -3.53
N VAL A 163 3.10 -14.01 -4.02
CA VAL A 163 3.40 -12.68 -3.49
C VAL A 163 2.21 -11.74 -3.63
N ALA A 164 1.49 -11.78 -4.76
CA ALA A 164 0.25 -11.01 -4.92
C ALA A 164 -0.78 -11.35 -3.84
N GLY A 165 -0.99 -12.65 -3.55
CA GLY A 165 -1.87 -13.09 -2.46
C GLY A 165 -1.40 -12.58 -1.09
N MET A 166 -0.10 -12.72 -0.80
CA MET A 166 0.49 -12.25 0.47
C MET A 166 0.35 -10.76 0.67
N LEU A 167 0.67 -9.96 -0.35
CA LEU A 167 0.51 -8.51 -0.34
C LEU A 167 -0.96 -8.10 -0.22
N GLY A 168 -1.87 -8.82 -0.86
CA GLY A 168 -3.31 -8.61 -0.71
C GLY A 168 -3.79 -8.85 0.72
N GLY A 169 -3.34 -9.93 1.36
CA GLY A 169 -3.70 -10.26 2.74
C GLY A 169 -3.12 -9.28 3.76
N VAL A 170 -1.81 -9.02 3.73
CA VAL A 170 -1.17 -8.11 4.69
C VAL A 170 -1.57 -6.65 4.45
N GLY A 171 -1.84 -6.28 3.19
CA GLY A 171 -2.27 -4.94 2.83
C GLY A 171 -3.69 -4.59 3.28
N LEU A 172 -4.50 -5.54 3.75
CA LEU A 172 -5.76 -5.22 4.46
C LEU A 172 -5.51 -4.36 5.70
N GLY A 173 -4.38 -4.56 6.38
CA GLY A 173 -3.94 -3.70 7.47
C GLY A 173 -3.33 -2.38 7.01
N ALA A 174 -3.14 -2.17 5.72
CA ALA A 174 -2.75 -0.87 5.16
C ALA A 174 -4.00 -0.06 4.79
N HIS A 175 -4.94 -0.68 4.08
CA HIS A 175 -6.23 -0.07 3.76
C HIS A 175 -7.28 -1.11 3.35
N GLY A 176 -8.53 -0.94 3.79
CA GLY A 176 -9.63 -1.88 3.52
C GLY A 176 -9.99 -2.04 2.03
N SER A 177 -9.59 -1.10 1.16
CA SER A 177 -9.82 -1.17 -0.29
C SER A 177 -9.14 -2.36 -0.98
N LEU A 178 -8.20 -3.05 -0.31
CA LEU A 178 -7.61 -4.26 -0.85
C LEU A 178 -8.58 -5.45 -0.86
N ALA A 179 -9.60 -5.49 0.01
CA ALA A 179 -10.60 -6.55 0.02
C ALA A 179 -11.39 -6.64 -1.30
N PRO A 180 -12.02 -5.54 -1.80
CA PRO A 180 -12.72 -5.60 -3.08
C PRO A 180 -11.79 -5.85 -4.27
N LEU A 181 -10.53 -5.37 -4.22
CA LEU A 181 -9.53 -5.69 -5.23
C LEU A 181 -9.24 -7.20 -5.27
N GLY A 182 -8.99 -7.81 -4.10
CA GLY A 182 -8.72 -9.25 -4.00
C GLY A 182 -9.88 -10.08 -4.56
N LEU A 183 -11.12 -9.68 -4.28
CA LEU A 183 -12.30 -10.30 -4.88
C LEU A 183 -12.33 -10.14 -6.40
N ALA A 184 -12.08 -8.94 -6.92
CA ALA A 184 -12.06 -8.68 -8.36
C ALA A 184 -10.98 -9.51 -9.08
N VAL A 185 -9.78 -9.60 -8.51
CA VAL A 185 -8.69 -10.44 -9.04
C VAL A 185 -9.08 -11.92 -9.00
N ALA A 186 -9.63 -12.41 -7.89
CA ALA A 186 -10.08 -13.80 -7.80
C ALA A 186 -11.15 -14.14 -8.84
N LEU A 187 -12.15 -13.27 -9.02
CA LEU A 187 -13.18 -13.44 -10.06
C LEU A 187 -12.58 -13.41 -11.47
N PHE A 188 -11.68 -12.46 -11.75
CA PHE A 188 -10.98 -12.40 -13.03
C PHE A 188 -10.22 -13.71 -13.34
N LEU A 189 -9.48 -14.24 -12.37
CA LEU A 189 -8.73 -15.49 -12.52
C LEU A 189 -9.65 -16.69 -12.70
N LEU A 190 -10.75 -16.79 -11.94
CA LEU A 190 -11.72 -17.87 -12.08
C LEU A 190 -12.38 -17.88 -13.47
N LEU A 191 -12.64 -16.72 -14.04
CA LEU A 191 -13.30 -16.59 -15.34
C LEU A 191 -12.34 -16.79 -16.53
N ASN A 192 -11.06 -16.43 -16.40
CA ASN A 192 -10.14 -16.35 -17.54
C ASN A 192 -8.99 -17.38 -17.48
N ALA A 193 -8.54 -17.78 -16.29
CA ALA A 193 -7.37 -18.63 -16.12
C ALA A 193 -7.73 -20.12 -16.05
N ARG A 194 -7.67 -20.80 -17.20
CA ARG A 194 -8.05 -22.22 -17.36
C ARG A 194 -7.26 -23.20 -16.49
N ARG A 195 -6.01 -22.89 -16.14
CA ARG A 195 -5.12 -23.77 -15.37
C ARG A 195 -5.18 -23.43 -13.87
N TRP A 196 -6.34 -23.62 -13.23
CA TRP A 196 -6.57 -23.20 -11.84
C TRP A 196 -5.50 -23.64 -10.84
N ARG A 197 -4.91 -24.83 -11.02
CA ARG A 197 -3.84 -25.34 -10.15
C ARG A 197 -2.55 -24.52 -10.16
N THR A 198 -2.25 -23.79 -11.25
CA THR A 198 -1.00 -23.01 -11.35
C THR A 198 -1.05 -21.71 -10.55
N TRP A 199 -2.26 -21.19 -10.28
CA TRP A 199 -2.45 -19.94 -9.55
C TRP A 199 -3.16 -20.10 -8.21
N LEU A 200 -4.14 -21.01 -8.09
CA LEU A 200 -5.00 -21.08 -6.90
C LEU A 200 -4.23 -21.41 -5.63
N LEU A 201 -3.47 -22.51 -5.64
CA LEU A 201 -2.69 -22.93 -4.47
C LEU A 201 -1.66 -21.87 -4.03
N PRO A 202 -0.78 -21.34 -4.91
CA PRO A 202 0.16 -20.31 -4.48
C PRO A 202 -0.53 -19.01 -4.06
N ALA A 203 -1.57 -18.56 -4.75
CA ALA A 203 -2.32 -17.36 -4.37
C ALA A 203 -2.97 -17.50 -2.99
N LEU A 204 -3.62 -18.63 -2.72
CA LEU A 204 -4.24 -18.92 -1.42
C LEU A 204 -3.20 -19.05 -0.31
N ALA A 205 -2.10 -19.77 -0.56
CA ALA A 205 -1.01 -19.88 0.41
C ALA A 205 -0.45 -18.49 0.77
N GLY A 206 -0.22 -17.66 -0.25
CA GLY A 206 0.17 -16.26 -0.07
C GLY A 206 -0.85 -15.48 0.76
N ALA A 207 -2.13 -15.52 0.37
CA ALA A 207 -3.19 -14.81 1.06
C ALA A 207 -3.32 -15.22 2.53
N ILE A 208 -3.20 -16.51 2.85
CA ILE A 208 -3.21 -17.01 4.23
C ILE A 208 -2.02 -16.45 5.02
N ILE A 209 -0.81 -16.47 4.44
CA ILE A 209 0.37 -15.87 5.07
C ILE A 209 0.15 -14.38 5.31
N GLY A 210 -0.35 -13.65 4.30
CA GLY A 210 -0.64 -12.23 4.41
C GLY A 210 -1.68 -11.90 5.48
N LEU A 211 -2.76 -12.68 5.56
CA LEU A 211 -3.80 -12.54 6.58
C LEU A 211 -3.27 -12.85 7.99
N ALA A 212 -2.40 -13.87 8.11
CA ALA A 212 -1.75 -14.18 9.38
C ALA A 212 -0.83 -13.03 9.84
N LEU A 213 -0.08 -12.42 8.91
CA LEU A 213 0.75 -11.24 9.19
C LEU A 213 -0.09 -10.03 9.58
N TYR A 214 -1.20 -9.77 8.88
CA TYR A 214 -2.14 -8.71 9.23
C TYR A 214 -2.71 -8.90 10.64
N ALA A 215 -3.22 -10.10 10.95
CA ALA A 215 -3.77 -10.42 12.26
C ALA A 215 -2.71 -10.35 13.35
N GLY A 216 -1.51 -10.90 13.12
CA GLY A 216 -0.38 -10.79 14.03
C GLY A 216 0.02 -9.34 14.29
N GLY A 217 0.01 -8.51 13.25
CA GLY A 217 0.26 -7.07 13.38
C GLY A 217 -0.80 -6.36 14.21
N MET A 218 -2.08 -6.72 14.07
CA MET A 218 -3.14 -6.18 14.93
C MET A 218 -2.90 -6.54 16.39
N PHE A 219 -2.58 -7.80 16.69
CA PHE A 219 -2.30 -8.24 18.06
C PHE A 219 -1.06 -7.55 18.64
N LEU A 220 -0.03 -7.31 17.82
CA LEU A 220 1.19 -6.61 18.26
C LEU A 220 0.89 -5.15 18.63
N VAL A 221 0.17 -4.43 17.76
CA VAL A 221 -0.23 -3.03 18.01
C VAL A 221 -1.14 -2.93 19.24
N ASP A 222 -2.08 -3.86 19.41
CA ASP A 222 -2.98 -3.91 20.56
C ASP A 222 -2.24 -4.23 21.88
N ALA A 223 -1.29 -5.17 21.84
CA ALA A 223 -0.48 -5.56 22.99
C ALA A 223 0.41 -4.42 23.51
N ASN A 224 0.75 -3.43 22.67
CA ASN A 224 1.54 -2.28 23.06
C ASN A 224 0.80 -1.32 24.01
N GLN A 225 -0.54 -1.37 24.06
CA GLN A 225 -1.36 -0.59 25.01
C GLN A 225 -1.04 0.91 25.02
N ALA A 226 -0.79 1.48 23.84
CA ALA A 226 -0.42 2.89 23.69
C ALA A 226 -1.46 3.83 24.35
N PRO A 227 -1.05 4.86 25.10
CA PRO A 227 -1.97 5.74 25.81
C PRO A 227 -3.01 6.40 24.89
N ALA A 228 -2.60 6.80 23.69
CA ALA A 228 -3.48 7.47 22.72
C ALA A 228 -4.33 6.53 21.86
N ASN A 229 -4.29 5.21 22.08
CA ASN A 229 -5.05 4.27 21.26
C ASN A 229 -6.57 4.55 21.30
N ILE A 230 -7.29 4.14 20.26
CA ILE A 230 -8.73 4.41 20.11
C ILE A 230 -9.57 3.88 21.29
N PHE A 231 -9.15 2.78 21.93
CA PHE A 231 -9.84 2.24 23.10
C PHE A 231 -9.78 3.19 24.28
N ASN A 232 -8.59 3.68 24.61
CA ASN A 232 -8.38 4.61 25.71
C ASN A 232 -8.98 5.99 25.40
N ALA A 233 -8.77 6.48 24.18
CA ALA A 233 -9.16 7.83 23.77
C ALA A 233 -10.66 7.98 23.55
N ALA A 234 -11.35 6.96 23.03
CA ALA A 234 -12.77 7.05 22.66
C ALA A 234 -13.67 6.07 23.41
N TYR A 235 -13.31 4.78 23.46
CA TYR A 235 -14.21 3.75 23.99
C TYR A 235 -14.31 3.76 25.52
N THR A 236 -13.20 3.94 26.24
CA THR A 236 -13.16 3.97 27.71
C THR A 236 -13.91 5.18 28.27
N ALA A 237 -13.75 6.35 27.67
CA ALA A 237 -14.53 7.54 28.03
C ALA A 237 -16.04 7.39 27.76
N SER A 238 -16.42 6.57 26.77
CA SER A 238 -17.81 6.21 26.55
C SER A 238 -18.34 5.27 27.65
N ARG A 239 -17.54 4.28 28.07
CA ARG A 239 -17.88 3.34 29.15
C ARG A 239 -18.06 3.99 30.51
N SER A 240 -17.29 5.04 30.82
CA SER A 240 -17.40 5.75 32.09
C SER A 240 -18.77 6.42 32.29
N LYS A 241 -19.49 6.76 31.21
CA LYS A 241 -20.89 7.24 31.30
C LYS A 241 -21.89 6.15 31.73
N TRP A 242 -21.51 4.88 31.58
CA TRP A 242 -22.36 3.73 31.86
C TRP A 242 -21.91 2.92 33.09
N GLY A 243 -20.85 3.34 33.79
CA GLY A 243 -20.32 2.63 34.96
C GLY A 243 -19.69 1.27 34.61
N LEU A 244 -19.21 1.12 33.37
CA LEU A 244 -18.55 -0.08 32.84
C LEU A 244 -17.03 0.05 32.81
#